data_AF-A0A846CY15-F1
#
_entry.id   AF-A0A846CY15-F1
#
_cell.length_a   1.000
_cell.length_b   1.000
_cell.length_c   1.000
_cell.angle_alpha   90.00
_cell.angle_beta   90.00
_cell.angle_gamma   90.00
#
_symmetry.space_group_name_H-M   'P 1'
#
loop_
_entity.id
_entity.type
_entity.pdbx_description
1 polymer ?
#
loop_
_entity_poly.entity_id
_entity_poly.type
_entity_poly.pdbx_seq_one_letter_code
_entity_poly.pdbx_strand_id
1 'polypeptide(L)'
;MKTVQANILSDINSYLDNPESSQILVYIQDKRKLQELIDKIRNSRKFEQYKDYLEIHANLSGEKKSKIEECKQDVKVVFMTSSASRGLSFPKAKIILVEIPKFQIERNLMEIIQVIYRARGEYWENNTAKTLDNQPKKITFYLSDRAIYSNERWHLYMLHRYLQCNITVTV
;
A
#
# COMPACT_ATOMS: atom_id res chain seq x y z
N MET A 1 -6.68 -5.21 -15.93
CA MET A 1 -6.84 -4.99 -14.46
C MET A 1 -6.41 -6.20 -13.62
N LYS A 2 -6.70 -7.45 -14.03
CA LYS A 2 -6.25 -8.68 -13.34
C LYS A 2 -4.72 -8.77 -13.12
N THR A 3 -3.91 -8.22 -14.02
CA THR A 3 -2.43 -8.30 -13.95
C THR A 3 -1.82 -7.45 -12.84
N VAL A 4 -2.32 -6.23 -12.60
CA VAL A 4 -1.78 -5.32 -11.57
C VAL A 4 -2.00 -5.90 -10.18
N GLN A 5 -3.24 -6.29 -9.88
CA GLN A 5 -3.59 -6.86 -8.58
C GLN A 5 -2.86 -8.19 -8.34
N ALA A 6 -2.64 -8.99 -9.39
CA ALA A 6 -1.82 -10.20 -9.29
C ALA A 6 -0.35 -9.91 -8.97
N ASN A 7 0.24 -8.87 -9.57
CA ASN A 7 1.61 -8.47 -9.27
C ASN A 7 1.74 -7.90 -7.85
N ILE A 8 0.82 -7.04 -7.42
CA ILE A 8 0.79 -6.53 -6.04
C ILE A 8 0.66 -7.71 -5.06
N LEU A 9 -0.23 -8.67 -5.34
CA LEU A 9 -0.40 -9.88 -4.51
C LEU A 9 0.88 -10.71 -4.45
N SER A 10 1.54 -10.91 -5.60
CA SER A 10 2.81 -11.64 -5.68
C SER A 10 3.89 -10.95 -4.86
N ASP A 11 4.02 -9.63 -4.98
CA ASP A 11 5.01 -8.85 -4.22
C ASP A 11 4.72 -8.92 -2.73
N ILE A 12 3.47 -8.73 -2.30
CA ILE A 12 3.08 -8.88 -0.88
C ILE A 12 3.44 -10.28 -0.36
N ASN A 13 3.06 -11.34 -1.08
CA ASN A 13 3.38 -12.71 -0.66
C ASN A 13 4.89 -12.94 -0.55
N SER A 14 5.69 -12.43 -1.49
CA SER A 14 7.15 -12.55 -1.43
C SER A 14 7.76 -11.93 -0.17
N TYR A 15 7.22 -10.78 0.28
CA TYR A 15 7.67 -10.14 1.52
C TYR A 15 7.10 -10.82 2.77
N LEU A 16 5.88 -11.38 2.71
CA LEU A 16 5.29 -12.16 3.80
C LEU A 16 6.04 -13.47 4.02
N ASP A 17 6.54 -14.10 2.95
CA ASP A 17 7.30 -15.36 3.00
C ASP A 17 8.74 -15.17 3.50
N ASN A 18 9.20 -13.92 3.64
CA ASN A 18 10.50 -13.57 4.20
C ASN A 18 10.32 -12.92 5.59
N PRO A 19 10.62 -13.65 6.68
CA PRO A 19 10.51 -13.16 8.06
C PRO A 19 11.26 -11.85 8.30
N GLU A 20 12.44 -11.68 7.69
CA GLU A 20 13.31 -10.50 7.83
C GLU A 20 12.81 -9.28 7.05
N SER A 21 11.77 -9.42 6.23
CA SER A 21 11.20 -8.27 5.51
C SER A 21 10.66 -7.23 6.50
N SER A 22 10.86 -5.96 6.19
CA SER A 22 10.28 -4.88 6.98
C SER A 22 8.77 -4.78 6.78
N GLN A 23 8.11 -3.95 7.59
CA GLN A 23 6.69 -3.66 7.43
C GLN A 23 6.39 -3.11 6.03
N ILE A 24 5.24 -3.50 5.50
CA ILE A 24 4.76 -3.16 4.16
C ILE A 24 3.61 -2.17 4.28
N LEU A 25 3.70 -1.06 3.57
CA LEU A 25 2.62 -0.09 3.41
C LEU A 25 2.02 -0.23 2.01
N VAL A 26 0.75 -0.62 1.91
CA VAL A 26 0.05 -0.84 0.64
C VAL A 26 -1.02 0.22 0.46
N TYR A 27 -0.88 1.05 -0.56
CA TYR A 27 -1.83 2.11 -0.88
C TYR A 27 -2.58 1.82 -2.18
N ILE A 28 -3.89 1.66 -2.06
CA ILE A 28 -4.83 1.43 -3.16
C ILE A 28 -6.09 2.27 -2.89
N GLN A 29 -6.35 3.29 -3.71
CA GLN A 29 -7.52 4.19 -3.53
C GLN A 29 -8.86 3.44 -3.61
N ASP A 30 -8.94 2.40 -4.45
CA ASP A 30 -10.15 1.61 -4.63
C ASP A 30 -10.31 0.60 -3.49
N LYS A 31 -11.23 0.90 -2.56
CA LYS A 31 -11.53 0.04 -1.41
C LYS A 31 -11.95 -1.37 -1.81
N ARG A 32 -12.67 -1.55 -2.94
CA ARG A 32 -13.10 -2.88 -3.38
C ARG A 32 -11.91 -3.73 -3.81
N LYS A 33 -10.99 -3.15 -4.59
CA LYS A 33 -9.76 -3.85 -5.00
C LYS A 33 -8.89 -4.24 -3.81
N LEU A 34 -8.80 -3.36 -2.81
CA LEU A 34 -8.04 -3.60 -1.59
C LEU A 34 -8.67 -4.75 -0.77
N GLN A 35 -10.00 -4.79 -0.64
CA GLN A 35 -10.69 -5.92 -0.01
C GLN A 35 -10.45 -7.24 -0.75
N GLU A 36 -10.60 -7.24 -2.08
CA GLU A 36 -10.33 -8.42 -2.91
C GLU A 36 -8.89 -8.93 -2.77
N LEU A 37 -7.92 -8.02 -2.59
CA LEU A 37 -6.52 -8.37 -2.36
C LEU A 37 -6.32 -9.06 -1.01
N ILE A 38 -6.92 -8.51 0.05
CA ILE A 38 -6.90 -9.09 1.40
C ILE A 38 -7.56 -10.47 1.40
N ASP A 39 -8.72 -10.61 0.76
CA ASP A 39 -9.44 -11.88 0.69
C ASP A 39 -8.62 -12.95 -0.05
N LYS A 40 -7.91 -12.58 -1.11
CA LYS A 40 -6.98 -13.51 -1.81
C LYS A 40 -5.84 -13.97 -0.91
N ILE A 41 -5.28 -13.09 -0.08
CA ILE A 41 -4.24 -13.48 0.88
C ILE A 41 -4.83 -14.43 1.93
N ARG A 42 -5.98 -14.08 2.52
CA ARG A 42 -6.70 -14.90 3.52
C ARG A 42 -7.08 -16.30 3.01
N ASN A 43 -7.40 -16.42 1.73
CA ASN A 43 -7.71 -17.71 1.12
C ASN A 43 -6.48 -18.60 0.93
N SER A 44 -5.27 -18.02 0.92
CA SER A 44 -4.01 -18.75 0.75
C SER A 44 -3.26 -19.05 2.05
N ARG A 45 -3.53 -18.28 3.11
CA ARG A 45 -2.84 -18.39 4.40
C ARG A 45 -3.64 -17.76 5.53
N LYS A 46 -3.27 -18.10 6.77
CA LYS A 46 -3.76 -17.38 7.95
C LYS A 46 -3.32 -15.91 7.86
N PHE A 47 -4.28 -14.99 7.90
CA PHE A 47 -4.06 -13.57 7.76
C PHE A 47 -5.16 -12.80 8.50
N GLU A 48 -4.88 -12.38 9.73
CA GLU A 48 -5.81 -11.81 10.70
C GLU A 48 -5.61 -10.29 10.87
N GLN A 49 -6.70 -9.53 10.86
CA GLN A 49 -6.67 -8.09 11.10
C GLN A 49 -6.26 -7.81 12.56
N TYR A 50 -5.47 -6.75 12.77
CA TYR A 50 -4.87 -6.36 14.06
C TYR A 50 -3.77 -7.30 14.57
N LYS A 51 -3.37 -8.30 13.78
CA LYS A 51 -2.27 -9.21 14.10
C LYS A 51 -1.27 -9.29 12.96
N ASP A 52 -1.76 -9.66 11.77
CA ASP A 52 -0.93 -9.78 10.58
C ASP A 52 -1.02 -8.50 9.72
N TYR A 53 -2.18 -7.84 9.75
CA TYR A 53 -2.41 -6.63 8.96
C TYR A 53 -3.37 -5.61 9.58
N LEU A 54 -3.33 -4.38 9.05
CA LEU A 54 -4.28 -3.30 9.34
C LEU A 54 -4.97 -2.80 8.08
N GLU A 55 -6.19 -2.28 8.23
CA GLU A 55 -6.93 -1.58 7.18
C GLU A 55 -7.23 -0.15 7.64
N ILE A 56 -6.76 0.82 6.87
CA ILE A 56 -6.83 2.23 7.18
C ILE A 56 -7.68 2.94 6.13
N HIS A 57 -8.76 3.57 6.60
CA HIS A 57 -9.71 4.35 5.78
C HIS A 57 -9.92 5.73 6.38
N ALA A 58 -10.45 6.67 5.60
CA ALA A 58 -10.67 8.06 6.04
C ALA A 58 -11.56 8.18 7.31
N ASN A 59 -12.51 7.26 7.50
CA ASN A 59 -13.50 7.31 8.59
C ASN A 59 -13.17 6.30 9.72
N LEU A 60 -12.01 6.43 10.37
CA LEU A 60 -11.69 5.64 11.56
C LEU A 60 -12.31 6.28 12.82
N SER A 61 -13.13 5.51 13.55
CA SER A 61 -13.63 5.90 14.88
C SER A 61 -12.52 5.96 15.92
N GLY A 62 -12.75 6.64 17.05
CA GLY A 62 -11.77 6.76 18.14
C GLY A 62 -11.30 5.42 18.70
N GLU A 63 -12.23 4.49 18.95
CA GLU A 63 -11.91 3.13 19.42
C GLU A 63 -11.02 2.37 18.43
N LYS A 64 -11.32 2.43 17.13
CA LYS A 64 -10.50 1.79 16.10
C LYS A 64 -9.10 2.39 16.05
N LYS A 65 -8.96 3.71 16.27
CA LYS A 65 -7.65 4.37 16.33
C LYS A 65 -6.83 3.88 17.51
N SER A 66 -7.40 3.75 18.71
CA SER A 66 -6.68 3.21 19.88
C SER A 66 -6.15 1.81 19.58
N LYS A 67 -7.01 0.93 19.07
CA LYS A 67 -6.62 -0.43 18.72
C LYS A 67 -5.53 -0.48 17.64
N ILE A 68 -5.58 0.43 16.67
CA ILE A 68 -4.52 0.58 15.66
C ILE A 68 -3.21 1.00 16.32
N GLU A 69 -3.22 2.00 17.19
CA GLU A 69 -2.02 2.50 17.87
C GLU A 69 -1.32 1.41 18.70
N GLU A 70 -2.08 0.51 19.31
CA GLU A 70 -1.57 -0.61 20.11
C GLU A 70 -0.80 -1.66 19.28
N CYS A 71 -1.19 -1.91 18.02
CA CYS A 71 -0.63 -3.00 17.22
C CYS A 71 0.07 -2.55 15.93
N LYS A 72 0.04 -1.25 15.58
CA LYS A 72 0.58 -0.73 14.31
C LYS A 72 2.05 -1.02 14.08
N GLN A 73 2.84 -1.27 15.12
CA GLN A 73 4.27 -1.57 15.00
C GLN A 73 4.55 -3.06 14.79
N ASP A 74 3.58 -3.92 15.05
CA ASP A 74 3.76 -5.38 15.09
C ASP A 74 3.17 -6.06 13.85
N VAL A 75 2.17 -5.45 13.22
CA VAL A 75 1.61 -5.96 11.98
C VAL A 75 2.62 -5.89 10.82
N LYS A 76 2.61 -6.91 9.95
CA LYS A 76 3.50 -6.97 8.80
C LYS A 76 3.01 -6.10 7.64
N VAL A 77 1.69 -5.94 7.48
CA VAL A 77 1.09 -5.22 6.34
C VAL A 77 0.08 -4.16 6.80
N VAL A 78 0.16 -2.97 6.22
CA VAL A 78 -0.79 -1.89 6.45
C VAL A 78 -1.42 -1.51 5.13
N PHE A 79 -2.71 -1.80 4.96
CA PHE A 79 -3.48 -1.44 3.78
C PHE A 79 -4.16 -0.08 3.98
N MET A 80 -4.06 0.80 2.99
CA MET A 80 -4.59 2.16 3.06
C MET A 80 -5.37 2.51 1.79
N THR A 81 -6.57 3.10 1.98
CA THR A 81 -7.33 3.72 0.87
C THR A 81 -7.28 5.25 0.88
N SER A 82 -6.75 5.85 1.94
CA SER A 82 -6.63 7.30 2.09
C SER A 82 -5.29 7.67 2.71
N SER A 83 -4.52 8.48 1.99
CA SER A 83 -3.25 9.07 2.43
C SER A 83 -3.44 10.01 3.63
N ALA A 84 -4.64 10.55 3.79
CA ALA A 84 -5.02 11.57 4.75
C ALA A 84 -5.55 11.04 6.08
N SER A 85 -5.22 9.79 6.46
CA SER A 85 -5.55 9.27 7.79
C SER A 85 -4.69 9.96 8.86
N ARG A 86 -5.12 11.18 9.22
CA ARG A 86 -4.41 12.11 10.12
C ARG A 86 -4.18 11.43 11.48
N GLY A 87 -2.96 11.59 12.00
CA GLY A 87 -2.54 11.08 13.30
C GLY A 87 -1.91 9.68 13.30
N LEU A 88 -1.85 8.99 12.15
CA LEU A 88 -1.18 7.68 12.05
C LEU A 88 0.16 7.81 11.30
N SER A 89 1.16 7.08 11.79
CA SER A 89 2.47 6.87 11.18
C SER A 89 2.89 5.41 11.35
N PHE A 90 3.66 4.92 10.38
CA PHE A 90 4.16 3.55 10.28
C PHE A 90 5.68 3.57 10.05
N PRO A 91 6.49 4.02 11.03
CA PRO A 91 7.92 4.28 10.83
C PRO A 91 8.74 3.02 10.48
N LYS A 92 8.24 1.84 10.88
CA LYS A 92 8.83 0.54 10.55
C LYS A 92 8.63 0.14 9.07
N ALA A 93 7.81 0.87 8.32
CA ALA A 93 7.61 0.60 6.90
C ALA A 93 8.85 0.98 6.09
N LYS A 94 9.46 -0.03 5.42
CA LYS A 94 10.53 0.17 4.43
C LYS A 94 10.11 -0.27 3.03
N ILE A 95 8.97 -0.95 2.89
CA ILE A 95 8.38 -1.33 1.61
C ILE A 95 7.07 -0.58 1.44
N ILE A 96 6.93 0.18 0.36
CA ILE A 96 5.74 0.97 0.05
C ILE A 96 5.25 0.57 -1.35
N LEU A 97 4.04 0.02 -1.43
CA LEU A 97 3.40 -0.42 -2.67
C LEU A 97 2.25 0.52 -3.00
N VAL A 98 2.28 1.15 -4.17
CA VAL A 98 1.32 2.22 -4.55
C VAL A 98 0.67 1.89 -5.89
N GLU A 99 -0.64 1.65 -5.91
CA GLU A 99 -1.40 1.60 -7.17
C GLU A 99 -1.77 3.03 -7.61
N ILE A 100 -1.38 3.40 -8.83
CA ILE A 100 -1.79 4.68 -9.45
C ILE A 100 -2.74 4.38 -10.62
N PRO A 101 -4.04 4.66 -10.47
CA PRO A 101 -5.00 4.46 -11.55
C PRO A 101 -4.84 5.53 -12.64
N LYS A 102 -5.06 5.12 -13.90
CA LYS A 102 -5.27 6.00 -15.07
C LYS A 102 -4.11 6.95 -15.41
N PHE A 103 -2.87 6.63 -15.01
CA PHE A 103 -1.69 7.47 -15.25
C PHE A 103 -1.82 8.94 -14.81
N GLN A 104 -2.75 9.26 -13.91
CA GLN A 104 -2.96 10.63 -13.42
C GLN A 104 -1.92 10.99 -12.35
N ILE A 105 -0.64 10.83 -12.65
CA ILE A 105 0.46 10.94 -11.67
C ILE A 105 0.47 12.32 -11.03
N GLU A 106 0.37 13.40 -11.81
CA GLU A 106 0.40 14.78 -11.31
C GLU A 106 -0.74 15.07 -10.32
N ARG A 107 -1.95 14.54 -10.59
CA ARG A 107 -3.12 14.73 -9.72
C ARG A 107 -3.02 13.90 -8.43
N ASN A 108 -2.31 12.78 -8.47
CA ASN A 108 -2.15 11.87 -7.33
C ASN A 108 -0.85 12.10 -6.56
N LEU A 109 0.06 12.97 -7.04
CA LEU A 109 1.39 13.16 -6.46
C LEU A 109 1.33 13.58 -5.00
N MET A 110 0.42 14.49 -4.63
CA MET A 110 0.28 14.92 -3.22
C MET A 110 -0.17 13.78 -2.32
N GLU A 111 -1.05 12.90 -2.79
CA GLU A 111 -1.49 11.74 -2.01
C GLU A 111 -0.36 10.71 -1.87
N ILE A 112 0.40 10.49 -2.94
CA ILE A 112 1.59 9.61 -2.93
C ILE A 112 2.63 10.13 -1.96
N ILE A 113 2.95 11.43 -2.04
CA ILE A 113 3.88 12.07 -1.11
C ILE A 113 3.38 11.85 0.33
N GLN A 114 2.11 12.13 0.60
CA GLN A 114 1.54 11.90 1.93
C GLN A 114 1.67 10.44 2.39
N VAL A 115 1.49 9.44 1.52
CA VAL A 115 1.74 8.02 1.85
C VAL A 115 3.19 7.78 2.22
N ILE A 116 4.14 8.34 1.46
CA ILE A 116 5.58 8.21 1.76
C ILE A 116 5.89 8.83 3.13
N TYR A 117 5.34 10.00 3.43
CA TYR A 117 5.49 10.64 4.74
C TYR A 117 4.85 9.84 5.89
N ARG A 118 3.91 8.92 5.63
CA ARG A 118 3.41 8.01 6.68
C ARG A 118 4.46 7.00 7.13
N ALA A 119 5.45 6.69 6.30
CA ALA A 119 6.53 5.79 6.65
C ALA A 119 7.63 6.45 7.49
N ARG A 120 7.42 7.70 7.93
CA ARG A 120 8.36 8.45 8.77
C ARG A 120 7.95 8.50 10.24
N GLY A 121 8.90 8.88 11.08
CA GLY A 121 8.72 9.21 12.49
C GLY A 121 9.46 8.25 13.42
N GLU A 122 9.03 8.27 14.68
CA GLU A 122 9.61 7.46 15.74
C GLU A 122 8.69 6.31 16.14
N TYR A 123 9.30 5.19 16.51
CA TYR A 123 8.64 4.07 17.14
C TYR A 123 9.41 3.67 18.40
N TRP A 124 8.68 3.13 19.37
CA TRP A 124 9.27 2.63 20.61
C TRP A 124 9.61 1.16 20.44
N GLU A 125 10.83 0.79 20.82
CA GLU A 125 11.28 -0.59 20.88
C GLU A 125 12.19 -0.73 22.10
N ASN A 126 11.90 -1.69 22.98
CA ASN A 126 12.64 -1.89 24.23
C ASN A 126 12.81 -0.60 25.05
N ASN A 127 11.71 0.17 25.22
CA ASN A 127 11.69 1.46 25.92
C ASN A 127 12.64 2.53 25.36
N THR A 128 13.09 2.36 24.12
CA THR A 128 13.96 3.32 23.43
C THR A 128 13.26 3.82 22.17
N ALA A 129 13.26 5.13 21.97
CA ALA A 129 12.78 5.74 20.74
C ALA A 129 13.77 5.46 19.60
N LYS A 130 13.27 4.89 18.50
CA LYS A 130 14.03 4.59 17.29
C LYS A 130 13.34 5.22 16.08
N THR A 131 14.11 5.48 15.02
CA THR A 131 13.59 5.96 13.74
C THR A 131 14.28 5.24 12.58
N LEU A 132 13.58 5.11 11.45
CA LEU A 132 14.11 4.59 10.18
C LEU A 132 14.08 5.64 9.07
N ASP A 133 13.92 6.93 9.38
CA ASP A 133 13.85 8.02 8.40
C ASP A 133 15.11 8.05 7.51
N ASN A 134 16.29 8.00 8.13
CA ASN A 134 17.57 8.01 7.41
C ASN A 134 17.97 6.67 6.76
N GLN A 135 17.06 5.70 6.67
CA GLN A 135 17.31 4.42 6.01
C GLN A 135 16.61 4.33 4.65
N PRO A 136 17.18 3.58 3.68
CA PRO A 136 16.53 3.35 2.41
C PRO A 136 15.15 2.69 2.56
N LYS A 137 14.16 3.26 1.87
CA LYS A 137 12.81 2.71 1.70
C LYS A 137 12.58 2.43 0.22
N LYS A 138 12.05 1.25 -0.09
CA LYS A 138 11.68 0.83 -1.44
C LYS A 138 10.23 1.22 -1.71
N ILE A 139 10.02 1.95 -2.79
CA ILE A 139 8.69 2.33 -3.29
C ILE A 139 8.48 1.65 -4.64
N THR A 140 7.37 0.93 -4.78
CA THR A 140 6.97 0.32 -6.03
C THR A 140 5.65 0.93 -6.49
N PHE A 141 5.68 1.57 -7.66
CA PHE A 141 4.52 2.13 -8.32
C PHE A 141 3.95 1.14 -9.33
N TYR A 142 2.65 0.87 -9.22
CA TYR A 142 1.88 0.06 -10.15
C TYR A 142 0.98 0.98 -10.96
N LEU A 143 1.44 1.35 -12.16
CA LEU A 143 0.73 2.24 -13.07
C LEU A 143 -0.11 1.41 -14.02
N SER A 144 -1.40 1.73 -14.12
CA SER A 144 -2.29 1.05 -15.06
C SER A 144 -3.16 2.02 -15.84
N ASP A 145 -3.24 1.79 -17.16
CA ASP A 145 -4.13 2.52 -18.06
C ASP A 145 -5.07 1.59 -18.81
N ARG A 146 -6.16 2.19 -19.30
CA ARG A 146 -7.04 1.59 -20.29
C ARG A 146 -7.27 2.60 -21.41
N ALA A 147 -6.72 2.31 -22.58
CA ALA A 147 -7.07 3.02 -23.80
C ALA A 147 -8.20 2.28 -24.51
N ILE A 148 -9.27 3.00 -24.86
CA ILE A 148 -10.37 2.50 -25.70
C ILE A 148 -10.25 3.21 -27.04
N TYR A 149 -10.10 2.43 -28.11
CA TYR A 149 -10.06 2.95 -29.48
C TYR A 149 -11.36 2.59 -30.18
N SER A 150 -12.01 3.57 -30.80
CA SER A 150 -13.06 3.34 -31.79
C SER A 150 -12.51 3.65 -33.18
N ASN A 151 -12.50 2.69 -34.09
CA ASN A 151 -12.37 3.02 -35.51
C ASN A 151 -13.75 3.37 -36.09
N GLU A 152 -13.80 4.09 -37.21
CA GLU A 152 -15.04 4.54 -37.90
C GLU A 152 -15.94 3.40 -38.40
N ARG A 153 -15.62 2.14 -38.09
CA ARG A 153 -16.40 0.93 -38.39
C ARG A 153 -16.64 0.12 -37.11
N TRP A 154 -17.34 0.70 -36.13
CA TRP A 154 -17.98 0.01 -34.98
C TRP A 154 -17.19 -1.07 -34.20
N HIS A 155 -15.86 -1.13 -34.30
CA HIS A 155 -15.04 -2.05 -33.51
C HIS A 155 -14.37 -1.27 -32.37
N LEU A 156 -14.70 -1.65 -31.13
CA LEU A 156 -14.04 -1.16 -29.93
C LEU A 156 -12.85 -2.06 -29.60
N TYR A 157 -11.64 -1.51 -29.68
CA TYR A 157 -10.43 -2.17 -29.20
C TYR A 157 -10.06 -1.64 -27.81
N MET A 158 -9.72 -2.55 -26.91
CA MET A 158 -9.29 -2.21 -25.56
C MET A 158 -7.83 -2.60 -25.37
N LEU A 159 -6.97 -1.60 -25.19
CA LEU A 159 -5.56 -1.81 -24.89
C LEU A 159 -5.31 -1.55 -23.40
N HIS A 160 -4.66 -2.50 -22.74
CA HIS A 160 -4.22 -2.36 -21.36
C HIS A 160 -2.71 -2.10 -21.33
N ARG A 161 -2.30 -0.98 -20.72
CA ARG A 161 -0.89 -0.66 -20.47
C ARG A 161 -0.62 -0.78 -18.99
N TYR A 162 0.49 -1.44 -18.65
CA TYR A 162 0.96 -1.63 -17.28
C TYR A 162 2.44 -1.29 -17.20
N LEU A 163 2.82 -0.57 -16.16
CA LEU A 163 4.21 -0.28 -15.83
C LEU A 163 4.43 -0.48 -14.34
N GLN A 164 5.45 -1.26 -13.99
CA GLN A 164 5.98 -1.35 -12.63
C GLN A 164 7.25 -0.52 -12.56
N CYS A 165 7.30 0.45 -11.65
CA CYS A 165 8.48 1.28 -11.42
C CYS A 165 8.92 1.11 -9.98
N ASN A 166 10.20 0.79 -9.77
CA ASN A 166 10.81 0.67 -8.45
C ASN A 166 11.74 1.86 -8.22
N ILE A 167 11.54 2.55 -7.11
CA ILE A 167 12.36 3.69 -6.68
C ILE A 167 12.82 3.41 -5.26
N THR A 168 14.08 3.73 -4.97
CA THR A 168 14.59 3.74 -3.60
C THR A 168 14.75 5.18 -3.15
N VAL A 169 14.22 5.51 -1.98
CA VAL A 169 14.31 6.84 -1.39
C VAL A 169 14.80 6.74 0.05
N THR A 170 15.43 7.80 0.55
CA THR A 170 15.71 8.01 1.98
C THR A 170 14.87 9.21 2.40
N VAL A 171 14.08 9.12 3.48
CA VAL A 171 12.95 10.04 3.73
C VAL A 171 12.99 10.68 5.10
#